data_AF-A0A529LZT2-F1
#
_entry.id   AF-A0A529LZT2-F1
#
_cell.length_a   1.000
_cell.length_b   1.000
_cell.length_c   1.000
_cell.angle_alpha   90.00
_cell.angle_beta   90.00
_cell.angle_gamma   90.00
#
_symmetry.space_group_name_H-M   'P 1'
#
loop_
_entity.id
_entity.type
_entity.pdbx_description
1 polymer ?
#
loop_
_entity_poly.entity_id
_entity_poly.type
_entity_poly.pdbx_seq_one_letter_code
_entity_poly.pdbx_strand_id
1 'polypeptide(L)'
;MLRYIVWRIAVMVPTLLIISALVFTIIELPPGDYFDSYVAELRAQGEAVDSDRIQMMRKEYGFDKPPVIRYFYWVGGMLHGDFGYSFEYELPVRDVIGDRMWLTILVSFVTIIFTWLIAFPIGMYSATHQYSWGDYGLTFFGLLGLAIPNFMLALILMYFANIWFGTSIG
;
A
#
# COMPACT_ATOMS: atom_id res chain seq x y z
N MET A 1 -6.12 19.36 22.93
CA MET A 1 -5.25 18.42 22.22
C MET A 1 -5.51 16.96 22.58
N LEU A 2 -5.44 16.53 23.86
CA LEU A 2 -5.70 15.14 24.24
C LEU A 2 -7.08 14.61 23.78
N ARG A 3 -8.17 15.34 24.03
CA ARG A 3 -9.52 15.01 23.55
C ARG A 3 -9.60 14.82 22.03
N TYR A 4 -8.85 15.64 21.28
CA TYR A 4 -8.80 15.56 19.82
C TYR A 4 -8.06 14.31 19.34
N ILE A 5 -6.92 13.99 19.98
CA ILE A 5 -6.15 12.77 19.68
C ILE A 5 -6.99 11.53 19.97
N VAL A 6 -7.64 11.48 21.13
CA VAL A 6 -8.53 10.37 21.50
C VAL A 6 -9.67 10.24 20.50
N TRP A 7 -10.30 11.34 20.10
CA TRP A 7 -11.36 11.32 19.09
C TRP A 7 -10.86 10.80 17.74
N ARG A 8 -9.68 11.21 17.30
CA ARG A 8 -9.05 10.71 16.06
C ARG A 8 -8.79 9.21 16.11
N ILE A 9 -8.21 8.72 17.20
CA ILE A 9 -7.95 7.28 17.38
C ILE A 9 -9.27 6.51 17.44
N ALA A 10 -10.28 7.02 18.16
CA ALA A 10 -11.58 6.39 18.27
C ALA A 10 -12.30 6.28 16.93
N VAL A 11 -12.18 7.28 16.04
CA VAL A 11 -12.73 7.24 14.68
C VAL A 11 -11.89 6.36 13.75
N MET A 12 -10.57 6.25 13.98
CA MET A 12 -9.68 5.40 13.18
C MET A 12 -10.06 3.92 13.28
N VAL A 13 -10.42 3.43 14.47
CA VAL A 13 -10.77 2.01 14.69
C VAL A 13 -11.94 1.54 13.80
N PRO A 14 -13.14 2.16 13.81
CA PRO A 14 -14.23 1.74 12.94
C PRO A 14 -13.89 1.94 11.45
N THR A 15 -13.14 2.98 11.09
CA THR A 15 -12.68 3.15 9.70
C THR A 15 -11.80 1.99 9.24
N LEU A 16 -10.82 1.56 10.06
CA LEU A 16 -9.97 0.43 9.76
C LEU A 16 -10.76 -0.87 9.64
N LEU A 17 -11.71 -1.12 10.55
CA LEU A 17 -12.57 -2.31 10.51
C LEU A 17 -13.47 -2.36 9.27
N ILE A 18 -14.04 -1.21 8.86
CA ILE A 18 -14.86 -1.13 7.65
C ILE A 18 -14.00 -1.38 6.41
N ILE A 19 -12.83 -0.75 6.32
CA ILE A 19 -11.92 -0.93 5.19
C ILE A 19 -11.41 -2.37 5.14
N SER A 20 -11.02 -2.97 6.28
CA SER A 20 -10.54 -4.36 6.30
C SER A 20 -11.62 -5.35 5.91
N ALA A 21 -12.86 -5.17 6.37
CA ALA A 21 -13.99 -6.00 5.97
C ALA A 21 -14.30 -5.86 4.47
N LEU A 22 -14.23 -4.63 3.95
CA LEU A 22 -14.44 -4.35 2.52
C LEU A 22 -13.35 -5.00 1.67
N VAL A 23 -12.08 -4.84 2.04
CA VAL A 23 -10.94 -5.47 1.34
C VAL A 23 -11.06 -6.99 1.37
N PHE A 24 -11.33 -7.57 2.54
CA PHE A 24 -11.54 -9.00 2.71
C PHE A 24 -12.67 -9.51 1.81
N THR A 25 -13.81 -8.80 1.79
CA THR A 25 -14.94 -9.14 0.93
C THR A 25 -14.55 -9.09 -0.54
N ILE A 26 -13.87 -8.02 -0.99
CA ILE A 26 -13.44 -7.89 -2.40
C ILE A 26 -12.51 -9.03 -2.81
N ILE A 27 -11.60 -9.43 -1.92
CA ILE A 27 -10.66 -10.54 -2.19
C ILE A 27 -11.39 -11.89 -2.24
N GLU A 28 -12.46 -12.06 -1.46
CA GLU A 28 -13.27 -13.29 -1.46
C GLU A 28 -14.43 -13.29 -2.48
N LEU A 29 -14.68 -12.19 -3.20
CA LEU A 29 -15.72 -12.11 -4.23
C LEU A 29 -15.51 -13.09 -5.41
N PRO A 30 -14.28 -13.30 -5.92
CA PRO A 30 -14.05 -14.28 -6.98
C PRO A 30 -14.49 -15.69 -6.53
N PRO A 31 -15.13 -16.46 -7.41
CA PRO A 31 -15.51 -17.84 -7.08
C PRO A 31 -14.28 -18.72 -6.90
N GLY A 32 -14.24 -19.47 -5.80
CA GLY A 32 -13.13 -20.37 -5.43
C GLY A 32 -12.22 -19.77 -4.35
N ASP A 33 -11.16 -20.49 -4.01
CA ASP A 33 -10.09 -20.00 -3.14
C ASP A 33 -8.70 -20.11 -3.81
N TYR A 34 -7.66 -19.67 -3.10
CA TYR A 34 -6.28 -19.73 -3.59
C TYR A 34 -5.87 -21.13 -4.06
N PHE A 35 -6.31 -22.18 -3.35
CA PHE A 35 -5.97 -23.55 -3.69
C PHE A 35 -6.72 -24.05 -4.93
N ASP A 36 -7.89 -23.48 -5.25
CA ASP A 36 -8.58 -23.76 -6.53
C ASP A 36 -7.78 -23.21 -7.71
N SER A 37 -7.28 -21.98 -7.60
CA SER A 37 -6.41 -21.38 -8.63
C SER A 37 -5.07 -22.13 -8.76
N TYR A 38 -4.46 -22.49 -7.64
CA TYR A 38 -3.20 -23.24 -7.62
C TYR A 38 -3.33 -24.61 -8.28
N VAL A 39 -4.41 -25.35 -8.00
CA VAL A 39 -4.70 -26.63 -8.66
C VAL A 39 -4.95 -26.46 -10.17
N ALA A 40 -5.64 -25.39 -10.57
CA ALA A 40 -5.87 -25.11 -11.98
C ALA A 40 -4.56 -24.83 -12.73
N GLU A 41 -3.64 -24.10 -12.10
CA GLU A 41 -2.32 -23.80 -12.64
C GLU A 41 -1.46 -25.06 -12.80
N LEU A 42 -1.34 -25.89 -11.76
CA LEU A 42 -0.60 -27.16 -11.82
C LEU A 42 -1.11 -28.06 -12.96
N ARG A 43 -2.44 -28.15 -13.12
CA ARG A 43 -3.05 -28.91 -14.22
C ARG A 43 -2.73 -28.33 -15.59
N ALA A 44 -2.69 -27.01 -15.72
CA ALA A 44 -2.34 -26.34 -16.97
C ALA A 44 -0.86 -26.57 -17.35
N GLN A 45 0.01 -26.74 -16.35
CA GLN A 45 1.43 -27.09 -16.53
C GLN A 45 1.65 -28.60 -16.77
N GLY A 46 0.61 -29.43 -16.61
CA GLY A 46 0.69 -30.88 -16.78
C GLY A 46 1.23 -31.62 -15.55
N GLU A 47 1.28 -30.97 -14.40
CA GLU A 47 1.74 -31.55 -13.15
C GLU A 47 0.65 -32.37 -12.45
N ALA A 48 1.07 -33.41 -11.73
CA ALA A 48 0.16 -34.24 -10.94
C ALA A 48 -0.28 -33.48 -9.68
N VAL A 49 -1.58 -33.37 -9.48
CA VAL A 49 -2.17 -32.73 -8.30
C VAL A 49 -2.47 -33.77 -7.23
N ASP A 50 -1.81 -33.66 -6.08
CA ASP A 50 -2.16 -34.41 -4.87
C ASP A 50 -3.36 -33.74 -4.18
N SER A 51 -4.55 -34.29 -4.42
CA SER A 51 -5.80 -33.78 -3.86
C SER A 51 -5.87 -33.87 -2.33
N ASP A 52 -5.21 -34.86 -1.74
CA ASP A 52 -5.26 -35.08 -0.29
C ASP A 52 -4.39 -34.06 0.42
N ARG A 53 -3.22 -33.75 -0.16
CA ARG A 53 -2.36 -32.67 0.33
C ARG A 53 -3.06 -31.31 0.26
N ILE A 54 -3.76 -31.01 -0.83
CA ILE A 54 -4.49 -29.75 -0.99
C ILE A 54 -5.62 -29.62 0.03
N GLN A 55 -6.39 -30.68 0.27
CA GLN A 55 -7.44 -30.67 1.29
C GLN A 55 -6.90 -30.49 2.71
N MET A 56 -5.74 -31.10 3.00
CA MET A 56 -5.06 -30.91 4.28
C MET A 56 -4.68 -29.45 4.49
N MET A 57 -4.08 -28.81 3.47
CA MET A 57 -3.70 -27.39 3.54
C MET A 57 -4.93 -26.48 3.68
N ARG A 58 -6.03 -26.75 2.96
CA ARG A 58 -7.26 -25.97 3.13
C ARG A 58 -7.77 -25.96 4.58
N LYS A 59 -7.72 -27.12 5.25
CA LYS A 59 -8.12 -27.21 6.67
C LYS A 59 -7.12 -26.53 7.60
N GLU A 60 -5.83 -26.71 7.35
CA GLU A 60 -4.75 -26.10 8.13
C GLU A 60 -4.85 -24.57 8.15
N TYR A 61 -5.12 -23.97 6.99
CA TYR A 61 -5.27 -22.52 6.83
C TYR A 61 -6.72 -22.01 7.02
N GLY A 62 -7.65 -22.88 7.41
CA GLY A 62 -9.01 -22.50 7.77
C GLY A 62 -9.93 -22.14 6.59
N PHE A 63 -9.57 -22.52 5.36
CA PHE A 63 -10.41 -22.34 4.16
C PHE A 63 -11.69 -23.19 4.19
N ASP A 64 -11.76 -24.20 5.05
CA ASP A 64 -12.96 -24.99 5.34
C ASP A 64 -14.01 -24.24 6.19
N LYS A 65 -13.65 -23.08 6.76
CA LYS A 65 -14.52 -22.29 7.62
C LYS A 65 -15.29 -21.22 6.83
N PRO A 66 -16.49 -20.81 7.31
CA PRO A 66 -17.22 -19.69 6.73
C PRO A 66 -16.38 -18.40 6.66
N PRO A 67 -16.54 -17.58 5.60
CA PRO A 67 -15.90 -16.27 5.41
C PRO A 67 -15.78 -15.40 6.66
N VAL A 68 -16.91 -15.26 7.38
CA VAL A 68 -17.00 -14.42 8.57
C VAL A 68 -16.04 -14.90 9.66
N ILE A 69 -15.92 -16.21 9.84
CA ILE A 69 -15.03 -16.80 10.84
C ILE A 69 -13.56 -16.59 10.41
N ARG A 70 -13.24 -16.77 9.13
CA ARG A 70 -11.90 -16.51 8.59
C ARG A 70 -11.47 -15.06 8.79
N TYR A 71 -12.38 -14.11 8.56
CA TYR A 71 -12.13 -12.70 8.80
C TYR A 71 -11.74 -12.41 10.26
N PHE A 72 -12.47 -12.97 11.23
CA PHE A 72 -12.15 -12.77 12.63
C PHE A 72 -10.84 -13.44 13.05
N TYR A 73 -10.50 -14.61 12.51
CA TYR A 73 -9.18 -15.20 12.74
C TYR A 73 -8.06 -14.36 12.15
N TRP A 74 -8.24 -13.85 10.93
CA TRP A 74 -7.25 -13.00 10.26
C TRP A 74 -7.03 -11.68 11.01
N VAL A 75 -8.10 -10.96 11.36
CA VAL A 75 -8.00 -9.73 12.16
C VAL A 75 -7.46 -10.00 13.56
N GLY A 76 -7.91 -11.08 14.21
CA GLY A 76 -7.43 -11.49 15.52
C GLY A 76 -5.93 -11.81 15.52
N GLY A 77 -5.43 -12.50 14.50
CA GLY A 77 -4.01 -12.76 14.30
C GLY A 77 -3.21 -11.48 14.17
N MET A 78 -3.67 -10.54 13.33
CA MET A 78 -2.96 -9.27 13.11
C MET A 78 -2.80 -8.44 14.39
N LEU A 79 -3.80 -8.47 15.28
CA LEU A 79 -3.70 -7.80 16.59
C LEU A 79 -2.61 -8.41 17.50
N HIS A 80 -2.23 -9.66 17.26
CA HIS A 80 -1.15 -10.35 17.97
C HIS A 80 0.18 -10.32 17.19
N GLY A 81 0.23 -9.62 16.06
CA GLY A 81 1.41 -9.56 15.18
C GLY A 81 1.56 -10.73 14.21
N ASP A 82 0.54 -11.58 14.10
CA ASP A 82 0.45 -12.64 13.09
C ASP A 82 -0.32 -12.13 11.86
N PHE A 83 0.41 -11.79 10.80
CA PHE A 83 -0.17 -11.31 9.54
C PHE A 83 -0.60 -12.45 8.60
N GLY A 84 -0.38 -13.70 9.00
CA GLY A 84 -0.62 -14.89 8.21
C GLY A 84 0.55 -15.25 7.28
N TYR A 85 0.28 -16.21 6.41
CA TYR A 85 1.23 -16.76 5.44
C TYR A 85 0.85 -16.37 4.02
N SER A 86 1.82 -15.94 3.23
CA SER A 86 1.63 -15.70 1.81
C SER A 86 1.86 -16.99 1.05
N PHE A 87 0.79 -17.54 0.48
CA PHE A 87 0.89 -18.76 -0.34
C PHE A 87 1.65 -18.51 -1.64
N GLU A 88 1.49 -17.31 -2.22
CA GLU A 88 2.16 -16.91 -3.46
C GLU A 88 3.69 -16.81 -3.31
N TYR A 89 4.15 -16.20 -2.22
CA TYR A 89 5.58 -16.00 -1.97
C TYR A 89 6.19 -17.10 -1.09
N GLU A 90 5.39 -18.06 -0.63
CA GLU A 90 5.76 -19.11 0.31
C GLU A 90 6.51 -18.59 1.54
N LEU A 91 6.07 -17.46 2.08
CA LEU A 91 6.71 -16.76 3.19
C LEU A 91 5.68 -16.16 4.15
N PRO A 92 6.03 -15.95 5.44
CA PRO A 92 5.22 -15.15 6.33
C PRO A 92 4.95 -13.76 5.73
N VAL A 93 3.71 -13.28 5.80
CA VAL A 93 3.32 -11.99 5.20
C VAL A 93 4.19 -10.85 5.74
N ARG A 94 4.59 -10.93 7.02
CA ARG A 94 5.50 -9.97 7.65
C ARG A 94 6.81 -9.82 6.88
N ASP A 95 7.37 -10.90 6.35
CA ASP A 95 8.65 -10.86 5.63
C ASP A 95 8.47 -10.35 4.21
N VAL A 96 7.31 -10.62 3.60
CA VAL A 96 6.93 -10.10 2.28
C VAL A 96 6.75 -8.58 2.29
N ILE A 97 6.12 -8.03 3.34
CA ILE A 97 5.79 -6.60 3.41
C ILE A 97 6.74 -5.78 4.29
N GLY A 98 7.48 -6.41 5.20
CA GLY A 98 8.25 -5.73 6.25
C GLY A 98 9.25 -4.72 5.70
N ASP A 99 10.10 -5.17 4.78
CA ASP A 99 11.12 -4.31 4.15
C ASP A 99 10.49 -3.17 3.35
N ARG A 100 9.42 -3.47 2.60
CA ARG A 100 8.69 -2.50 1.77
C ARG A 100 7.97 -1.45 2.62
N MET A 101 7.44 -1.86 3.77
CA MET A 101 6.75 -0.99 4.71
C MET A 101 7.73 0.02 5.30
N TRP A 102 8.92 -0.41 5.73
CA TRP A 102 9.94 0.50 6.26
C TRP A 102 10.38 1.53 5.21
N LEU A 103 10.65 1.08 3.98
CA LEU A 103 11.02 1.99 2.88
C LEU A 103 9.90 2.99 2.59
N THR A 104 8.64 2.56 2.61
CA THR A 104 7.49 3.45 2.40
C THR A 104 7.39 4.50 3.50
N ILE A 105 7.58 4.12 4.77
CA ILE A 105 7.59 5.04 5.91
C ILE A 105 8.72 6.06 5.75
N LEU A 106 9.93 5.60 5.44
CA LEU A 106 11.09 6.46 5.26
C LEU A 106 10.88 7.46 4.12
N VAL A 107 10.49 6.98 2.94
CA VAL A 107 10.22 7.82 1.77
C VAL A 107 9.13 8.84 2.10
N SER A 108 8.00 8.42 2.67
CA SER A 108 6.89 9.32 3.04
C SER A 108 7.32 10.39 4.04
N PHE A 109 8.11 10.01 5.05
CA PHE A 109 8.59 10.93 6.07
C PHE A 109 9.53 11.99 5.49
N VAL A 110 10.50 11.56 4.67
CA VAL A 110 11.42 12.47 3.97
C VAL A 110 10.67 13.38 3.02
N THR A 111 9.70 12.85 2.26
CA THR A 111 8.84 13.64 1.37
C THR A 111 8.09 14.70 2.15
N ILE A 112 7.44 14.38 3.28
CA ILE A 112 6.70 15.36 4.09
C ILE A 112 7.62 16.49 4.56
N ILE A 113 8.79 16.16 5.10
CA ILE A 113 9.76 17.17 5.56
C ILE A 113 10.17 18.07 4.40
N PHE A 114 10.55 17.47 3.27
CA PHE A 114 10.98 18.20 2.08
C PHE A 114 9.87 19.11 1.55
N THR A 115 8.62 18.60 1.51
CA THR A 115 7.45 19.38 1.11
C THR A 115 7.25 20.58 2.04
N TRP A 116 7.33 20.41 3.36
CA TRP A 116 7.16 21.54 4.29
C TRP A 116 8.27 22.56 4.18
N LEU A 117 9.53 22.11 4.03
CA LEU A 117 10.69 22.99 3.88
C LEU A 117 10.58 23.89 2.64
N ILE A 118 9.89 23.46 1.59
CA ILE A 118 9.73 24.24 0.36
C ILE A 118 8.39 24.98 0.35
N ALA A 119 7.29 24.30 0.62
CA ALA A 119 5.95 24.85 0.49
C ALA A 119 5.65 25.95 1.50
N PHE A 120 6.13 25.83 2.75
CA PHE A 120 5.88 26.87 3.75
C PHE A 120 6.60 28.19 3.45
N PRO A 121 7.92 28.22 3.13
CA PRO A 121 8.57 29.47 2.75
C PRO A 121 7.96 30.11 1.50
N ILE A 122 7.65 29.30 0.48
CA ILE A 122 7.00 29.79 -0.75
C ILE A 122 5.62 30.39 -0.41
N GLY A 123 4.80 29.67 0.35
CA GLY A 123 3.48 30.12 0.76
C GLY A 123 3.52 31.41 1.59
N MET A 124 4.45 31.50 2.55
CA MET A 124 4.65 32.70 3.36
C MET A 124 5.12 33.90 2.52
N TYR A 125 6.05 33.68 1.59
CA TYR A 125 6.56 34.73 0.72
C TYR A 125 5.45 35.27 -0.20
N SER A 126 4.75 34.38 -0.92
CA SER A 126 3.63 34.75 -1.79
C SER A 126 2.51 35.46 -1.04
N ALA A 127 2.18 35.01 0.18
CA ALA A 127 1.13 35.64 0.99
C ALA A 127 1.48 37.06 1.46
N THR A 128 2.78 37.34 1.69
CA THR A 128 3.24 38.66 2.15
C THR A 128 3.57 39.62 1.01
N HIS A 129 3.86 39.11 -0.19
CA HIS A 129 4.26 39.89 -1.37
C HIS A 129 3.30 39.69 -2.54
N GLN A 130 2.00 39.85 -2.25
CA GLN A 130 0.91 39.63 -3.21
C GLN A 130 1.09 40.48 -4.48
N TYR A 131 0.80 39.89 -5.64
CA TYR A 131 0.88 40.54 -6.95
C TYR A 131 2.31 40.98 -7.36
N SER A 132 3.33 40.52 -6.64
CA SER A 132 4.73 40.73 -7.05
C SER A 132 5.14 39.75 -8.14
N TRP A 133 6.17 40.09 -8.90
CA TRP A 133 6.76 39.18 -9.89
C TRP A 133 7.23 37.85 -9.27
N GLY A 134 7.71 37.89 -8.03
CA GLY A 134 8.09 36.68 -7.29
C GLY A 134 6.89 35.79 -6.96
N ASP A 135 5.78 36.40 -6.55
CA ASP A 135 4.53 35.68 -6.28
C ASP A 135 3.97 35.01 -7.54
N TYR A 136 3.91 35.73 -8.66
CA TYR A 136 3.49 35.16 -9.95
C TYR A 136 4.39 34.00 -10.38
N GLY A 137 5.72 34.15 -10.25
CA GLY A 137 6.68 33.10 -10.60
C GLY A 137 6.50 31.84 -9.76
N LEU A 138 6.44 31.98 -8.44
CA LEU A 138 6.26 30.86 -7.51
C LEU A 138 4.91 30.17 -7.68
N THR A 139 3.84 30.94 -7.88
CA THR A 139 2.51 30.40 -8.17
C THR A 139 2.49 29.64 -9.48
N PHE A 140 3.15 30.15 -10.52
CA PHE A 140 3.27 29.46 -11.80
C PHE A 140 4.03 28.12 -11.66
N PHE A 141 5.15 28.09 -10.93
CA PHE A 141 5.85 26.83 -10.64
C PHE A 141 5.00 25.83 -9.85
N GLY A 142 4.24 26.31 -8.86
CA GLY A 142 3.28 25.48 -8.12
C GLY A 142 2.21 24.88 -9.02
N LEU A 143 1.68 25.68 -9.96
CA LEU A 143 0.70 25.23 -10.94
C LEU A 143 1.26 24.20 -11.91
N LEU A 144 2.52 24.33 -12.35
CA LEU A 144 3.18 23.30 -13.16
C LEU A 144 3.23 21.96 -12.44
N GLY A 145 3.58 21.97 -11.15
CA GLY A 145 3.59 20.74 -10.34
C GLY A 145 2.22 20.08 -10.22
N LEU A 146 1.14 20.87 -10.19
CA LEU A 146 -0.24 20.35 -10.16
C LEU A 146 -0.75 19.91 -11.54
N ALA A 147 -0.32 20.58 -12.60
CA ALA A 147 -0.78 20.33 -13.97
C ALA A 147 -0.10 19.12 -14.62
N ILE A 148 1.14 18.84 -14.24
CA ILE A 148 1.89 17.70 -14.78
C ILE A 148 1.43 16.41 -14.07
N PRO A 149 0.96 15.39 -14.81
CA PRO A 149 0.62 14.11 -14.21
C PRO A 149 1.81 13.47 -13.51
N ASN A 150 1.60 12.91 -12.30
CA ASN A 150 2.67 12.31 -11.50
C ASN A 150 3.49 11.23 -12.25
N PHE A 151 2.82 10.37 -13.03
CA PHE A 151 3.51 9.35 -13.82
C PHE A 151 4.43 9.97 -14.89
N MET A 152 4.01 11.07 -15.52
CA MET A 152 4.79 11.77 -16.55
C MET A 152 6.02 12.40 -15.92
N LEU A 153 5.84 13.06 -14.77
CA LEU A 153 6.96 13.62 -14.01
C LEU A 153 7.95 12.53 -13.59
N ALA A 154 7.45 11.38 -13.13
CA ALA A 154 8.29 10.24 -12.78
C ALA A 154 9.12 9.75 -13.98
N LEU A 155 8.52 9.60 -15.16
CA LEU A 155 9.24 9.21 -16.38
C LEU A 155 10.33 10.21 -16.78
N ILE A 156 10.03 11.51 -16.71
CA ILE A 156 11.01 12.58 -16.98
C ILE A 156 12.18 12.50 -15.98
N LEU A 157 11.88 12.36 -14.69
CA LEU A 157 12.91 12.24 -13.65
C LEU A 157 13.75 10.97 -13.83
N MET A 158 13.13 9.84 -14.19
CA MET A 158 13.84 8.59 -14.46
C MET A 158 14.79 8.74 -15.65
N TYR A 159 14.35 9.37 -16.74
CA TYR A 159 15.20 9.65 -17.91
C TYR A 159 16.43 10.49 -17.54
N PHE A 160 16.25 11.57 -16.78
CA PHE A 160 17.37 12.36 -16.30
C PHE A 160 18.26 11.58 -15.33
N ALA A 161 17.69 10.76 -14.45
CA ALA A 161 18.46 9.94 -13.54
C ALA A 161 19.36 8.95 -14.28
N ASN A 162 18.86 8.32 -15.35
CA ASN A 162 19.64 7.43 -16.19
C ASN A 162 20.80 8.14 -16.89
N ILE A 163 20.56 9.30 -17.51
CA ILE A 163 21.61 10.02 -18.23
C ILE A 163 22.69 10.53 -17.28
N TRP A 164 22.30 11.04 -16.11
CA TRP A 164 23.22 11.76 -15.22
C TRP A 164 23.88 10.85 -14.19
N PHE A 165 23.17 9.83 -13.71
CA PHE A 165 23.65 8.91 -12.66
C PHE A 165 23.86 7.48 -13.16
N GLY A 166 23.55 7.18 -14.43
CA GLY A 166 23.68 5.84 -14.98
C GLY A 166 22.72 4.81 -14.37
N THR A 167 21.68 5.25 -13.66
CA THR A 167 20.74 4.34 -12.99
C THR A 167 19.90 3.60 -14.03
N SER A 168 19.86 2.27 -13.95
CA SER A 168 18.94 1.45 -14.75
C SER A 168 17.50 1.83 -14.44
N ILE A 169 16.71 2.08 -15.48
CA ILE A 169 15.27 2.34 -15.39
C ILE A 169 14.58 0.98 -15.57
N GLY A 170 14.63 0.13 -14.55
CA GLY A 170 14.18 -1.26 -14.67
C GLY A 170 15.16 -2.07 -15.51
#